data_AF-A0A7C3T2S7-F1
#
_entry.id   AF-A0A7C3T2S7-F1
#
_cell.length_a   1.000
_cell.length_b   1.000
_cell.length_c   1.000
_cell.angle_alpha   90.00
_cell.angle_beta   90.00
_cell.angle_gamma   90.00
#
_symmetry.space_group_name_H-M   'P 1'
#
loop_
_entity.id
_entity.type
_entity.pdbx_description
1 polymer ?
#
loop_
_entity_poly.entity_id
_entity_poly.type
_entity_poly.pdbx_seq_one_letter_code
_entity_poly.pdbx_strand_id
1 'polypeptide(L)'
;MKAVLRAVAKGIEFARANPEEAFSIFVRVFPELNDELNRRSFAVTLPLYATGVRHDDQARWETMQAFLVATGMIRSALPLEELYTLALLP
;
A
#
# COMPACT_ATOMS: atom_id res chain seq x y z
N MET A 1 -16.56 -6.31 -1.78
CA MET A 1 -15.22 -5.67 -1.65
C MET A 1 -14.85 -5.28 -0.21
N LYS A 2 -15.75 -4.76 0.65
CA LYS A 2 -15.45 -4.46 2.07
C LYS A 2 -14.74 -5.59 2.83
N ALA A 3 -15.18 -6.85 2.63
CA ALA A 3 -14.56 -8.02 3.25
C ALA A 3 -13.09 -8.21 2.83
N VAL A 4 -12.76 -7.89 1.57
CA VAL A 4 -11.39 -7.97 1.05
C VAL A 4 -10.51 -6.94 1.74
N LEU A 5 -10.93 -5.67 1.82
CA LEU A 5 -10.13 -4.63 2.47
C LEU A 5 -9.94 -4.89 3.97
N ARG A 6 -10.93 -5.46 4.66
CA ARG A 6 -10.76 -5.93 6.04
C ARG A 6 -9.72 -7.05 6.16
N ALA A 7 -9.69 -8.00 5.21
CA ALA A 7 -8.69 -9.06 5.20
C ALA A 7 -7.28 -8.51 4.94
N VAL A 8 -7.14 -7.57 4.00
CA VAL A 8 -5.87 -6.88 3.72
C VAL A 8 -5.38 -6.11 4.94
N ALA A 9 -6.26 -5.35 5.61
CA ALA A 9 -5.92 -4.61 6.83
C ALA A 9 -5.39 -5.55 7.91
N LYS A 10 -6.07 -6.69 8.15
CA LYS A 10 -5.60 -7.71 9.09
C LYS A 10 -4.24 -8.28 8.69
N GLY A 11 -4.00 -8.50 7.40
CA GLY A 11 -2.71 -8.97 6.89
C GLY A 11 -1.59 -7.97 7.15
N ILE A 12 -1.84 -6.67 6.94
CA ILE A 12 -0.87 -5.60 7.23
C ILE A 12 -0.55 -5.55 8.72
N GLU A 13 -1.57 -5.54 9.59
CA GLU A 13 -1.36 -5.52 11.05
C GLU A 13 -0.62 -6.77 11.52
N PHE A 14 -0.98 -7.95 11.00
CA PHE A 14 -0.28 -9.20 11.30
C PHE A 14 1.20 -9.14 10.87
N ALA A 15 1.48 -8.66 9.66
CA ALA A 15 2.84 -8.56 9.15
C ALA A 15 3.71 -7.62 9.97
N ARG A 16 3.14 -6.48 10.42
CA ARG A 16 3.84 -5.53 11.29
C ARG A 16 4.12 -6.10 12.67
N ALA A 17 3.17 -6.85 13.24
CA ALA A 17 3.33 -7.47 14.55
C ALA A 17 4.26 -8.70 14.52
N ASN A 18 4.31 -9.43 13.40
CA ASN A 18 5.04 -10.71 13.27
C ASN A 18 5.88 -10.72 11.97
N PRO A 19 6.89 -9.85 11.82
CA PRO A 19 7.62 -9.67 10.56
C PRO A 19 8.28 -10.97 10.06
N GLU A 20 8.94 -11.72 10.93
CA GLU A 20 9.62 -12.97 10.56
C GLU A 20 8.63 -14.05 10.10
N GLU A 21 7.50 -14.19 10.80
CA GLU A 21 6.46 -15.16 10.42
C GLU A 21 5.79 -14.76 9.11
N ALA A 22 5.49 -13.48 8.93
CA ALA A 22 4.92 -12.98 7.69
C ALA A 22 5.86 -13.20 6.49
N PHE A 23 7.16 -12.94 6.65
CA PHE A 23 8.13 -13.24 5.60
C PHE A 23 8.25 -14.74 5.33
N SER A 24 8.24 -15.59 6.38
CA SER A 24 8.24 -17.05 6.24
C SER A 24 7.03 -17.56 5.44
N ILE A 25 5.84 -17.03 5.72
CA ILE A 25 4.62 -17.35 4.95
C ILE A 25 4.78 -16.94 3.49
N PHE A 26 5.33 -15.74 3.22
CA PHE A 26 5.54 -15.23 1.87
C PHE A 26 6.48 -16.14 1.07
N VAL A 27 7.67 -16.47 1.60
CA VAL A 27 8.66 -17.28 0.87
C VAL A 27 8.30 -18.76 0.77
N ARG A 28 7.35 -19.26 1.58
CA ARG A 28 6.77 -20.60 1.36
C ARG A 28 6.00 -20.67 0.05
N VAL A 29 5.39 -19.56 -0.38
CA VAL A 29 4.68 -19.45 -1.67
C VAL A 29 5.64 -19.06 -2.79
N PHE A 30 6.66 -18.26 -2.48
CA PHE A 30 7.68 -17.78 -3.43
C PHE A 30 9.11 -18.15 -2.95
N PRO A 31 9.52 -19.44 -3.02
CA PRO A 31 10.80 -19.89 -2.49
C PRO A 31 12.01 -19.21 -3.13
N GLU A 32 11.89 -18.80 -4.39
CA GLU A 32 12.92 -18.06 -5.14
C GLU A 32 13.21 -16.67 -4.56
N LEU A 33 12.30 -16.12 -3.76
CA LEU A 33 12.45 -14.83 -3.08
C LEU A 33 12.98 -14.98 -1.65
N ASN A 34 13.39 -16.19 -1.22
CA ASN A 34 14.03 -16.42 0.07
C ASN A 34 15.52 -16.06 0.03
N ASP A 35 15.82 -14.82 -0.34
CA ASP A 35 17.17 -14.29 -0.41
C ASP A 35 17.35 -13.06 0.48
N GLU A 36 18.60 -12.61 0.62
CA GLU A 36 18.95 -11.46 1.45
C GLU A 36 18.35 -10.15 0.92
N LEU A 37 18.22 -10.01 -0.40
CA LEU A 37 17.66 -8.81 -1.02
C LEU A 37 16.21 -8.61 -0.59
N ASN A 38 15.39 -9.65 -0.71
CA ASN A 38 13.97 -9.60 -0.37
C ASN A 38 13.75 -9.48 1.14
N ARG A 39 14.58 -10.12 1.97
CA ARG A 39 14.55 -9.93 3.43
C ARG A 39 14.77 -8.47 3.82
N ARG A 40 15.82 -7.85 3.27
CA ARG A 40 16.13 -6.44 3.54
C ARG A 40 15.05 -5.52 2.99
N SER A 41 14.59 -5.76 1.77
CA SER A 41 13.50 -5.00 1.14
C SER A 41 12.22 -5.03 1.99
N PHE A 42 11.82 -6.23 2.46
CA PHE A 42 10.66 -6.38 3.32
C PHE A 42 10.84 -5.62 4.64
N ALA A 43 11.99 -5.77 5.31
CA ALA A 43 12.25 -5.11 6.57
C ALA A 43 12.20 -3.57 6.46
N VAL A 44 12.73 -2.98 5.39
CA VAL A 44 12.74 -1.51 5.23
C VAL A 44 11.39 -0.95 4.76
N THR A 45 10.58 -1.73 4.05
CA THR A 45 9.30 -1.27 3.51
C THR A 45 8.11 -1.58 4.40
N LEU A 46 8.18 -2.60 5.27
CA LEU A 46 7.11 -2.98 6.18
C LEU A 46 6.60 -1.81 7.06
N PRO A 47 7.46 -0.92 7.61
CA PRO A 47 6.98 0.25 8.35
C PRO A 47 6.18 1.26 7.51
N LEU A 48 6.29 1.21 6.18
CA LEU A 48 5.60 2.10 5.24
C LEU A 48 4.23 1.58 4.81
N TYR A 49 3.85 0.36 5.20
CA TYR A 49 2.55 -0.21 4.84
C TYR A 49 1.41 0.63 5.43
N ALA A 50 0.40 0.90 4.60
CA ALA A 50 -0.71 1.78 4.97
C ALA A 50 -1.58 1.16 6.07
N THR A 51 -1.49 1.70 7.28
CA THR A 51 -2.36 1.34 8.41
C THR A 51 -3.83 1.44 7.99
N GLY A 52 -4.61 0.38 8.23
CA GLY A 52 -6.03 0.36 7.89
C GLY A 52 -6.34 0.48 6.38
N VAL A 53 -5.35 0.23 5.51
CA VAL A 53 -5.49 0.38 4.04
C VAL A 53 -5.92 1.81 3.63
N ARG A 54 -5.57 2.79 4.45
CA ARG A 54 -5.94 4.19 4.25
C ARG A 54 -5.20 4.79 3.06
N HIS A 55 -5.92 5.62 2.33
CA HIS A 55 -5.46 6.29 1.10
C HIS A 55 -6.11 7.68 0.94
N ASP A 56 -6.63 8.22 2.04
CA ASP A 56 -7.54 9.37 2.08
C ASP A 56 -6.84 10.70 2.38
N ASP A 57 -5.52 10.75 2.26
CA ASP A 57 -4.74 11.97 2.35
C ASP A 57 -4.93 12.79 1.06
N GLN A 58 -5.95 13.66 1.10
CA GLN A 58 -6.31 14.56 -0.01
C GLN A 58 -5.12 15.40 -0.50
N ALA A 59 -4.31 15.94 0.41
CA ALA A 59 -3.19 16.80 0.04
C ALA A 59 -2.14 16.04 -0.78
N ARG A 60 -1.93 14.74 -0.52
CA ARG A 60 -1.06 13.89 -1.34
C ARG A 60 -1.57 13.72 -2.76
N TRP A 61 -2.87 13.49 -2.92
CA TRP A 61 -3.50 13.38 -4.24
C TRP A 61 -3.38 14.68 -5.01
N GLU A 62 -3.72 15.81 -4.40
CA GLU A 62 -3.62 17.13 -5.01
C GLU A 62 -2.18 17.47 -5.40
N THR A 63 -1.21 17.20 -4.52
CA THR A 63 0.22 17.46 -4.79
C THR A 63 0.73 16.62 -5.95
N MET A 64 0.38 15.33 -6.00
CA MET A 64 0.78 14.45 -7.10
C MET A 64 0.18 14.92 -8.43
N GLN A 65 -1.12 15.24 -8.45
CA GLN A 65 -1.78 15.74 -9.65
C GLN A 65 -1.16 17.07 -10.13
N ALA A 66 -0.89 18.01 -9.22
CA ALA A 66 -0.26 19.27 -9.55
C ALA A 66 1.12 19.07 -10.21
N PHE A 67 1.93 18.15 -9.67
CA PHE A 67 3.21 17.77 -10.27
C PHE A 67 3.05 17.17 -11.67
N LEU A 68 2.10 16.24 -11.85
CA LEU A 68 1.86 15.59 -13.13
C LEU A 68 1.34 16.58 -14.20
N VAL A 69 0.52 17.56 -13.82
CA VAL A 69 0.09 18.64 -14.71
C VAL A 69 1.25 19.55 -15.07
N ALA A 70 2.03 20.00 -14.07
CA ALA A 70 3.15 20.91 -14.28
C ALA A 70 4.24 20.32 -15.18
N THR A 71 4.41 18.99 -15.17
CA THR A 71 5.36 18.26 -16.01
C THR A 71 4.78 17.78 -17.33
N GLY A 72 3.50 18.06 -17.61
CA GLY A 72 2.82 17.67 -18.85
C GLY A 72 2.54 16.16 -18.97
N MET A 73 2.65 15.40 -17.88
CA MET A 73 2.33 13.96 -17.86
C MET A 73 0.82 13.71 -17.94
N ILE A 74 0.00 14.61 -17.42
CA ILE A 74 -1.46 14.61 -17.56
C ILE A 74 -1.96 15.98 -18.01
N ARG A 75 -3.11 16.02 -18.69
CA ARG A 75 -3.70 17.25 -19.25
C ARG A 75 -4.27 18.17 -18.17
N SER A 76 -4.90 17.61 -17.15
CA SER A 76 -5.51 18.34 -16.03
C SER A 76 -5.64 17.43 -14.81
N ALA A 77 -5.87 18.02 -13.63
CA ALA A 77 -6.29 17.27 -12.46
C ALA A 77 -7.73 16.73 -12.64
N LEU A 78 -8.04 15.64 -11.93
CA LEU A 78 -9.34 15.00 -11.82
C LEU A 78 -9.97 15.30 -10.45
N PRO A 79 -11.32 15.28 -10.35
CA PRO A 79 -12.02 15.29 -9.06
C PRO A 79 -11.58 14.12 -8.18
N LEU A 80 -11.41 14.33 -6.87
CA LEU A 80 -10.85 13.32 -5.97
C LEU A 80 -11.76 12.09 -5.83
N GLU A 81 -13.07 12.30 -5.93
CA GLU A 81 -14.09 11.25 -5.92
C GLU A 81 -14.00 10.29 -7.11
N GLU A 82 -13.35 10.71 -8.21
CA GLU A 82 -13.03 9.83 -9.34
C GLU A 82 -11.75 9.02 -9.10
N LEU A 83 -10.88 9.46 -8.18
CA LEU A 83 -9.59 8.83 -7.89
C LEU A 83 -9.68 7.77 -6.80
N TYR A 84 -10.51 7.98 -5.78
CA TYR A 84 -10.63 7.05 -4.66
C TYR A 84 -11.98 7.09 -3.96
N THR A 85 -12.25 6.07 -3.13
CA THR A 85 -13.46 6.03 -2.28
C THR A 85 -13.17 5.50 -0.89
N LEU A 86 -13.75 6.17 0.11
CA LEU A 86 -13.66 5.77 1.51
C LEU A 86 -14.75 4.78 1.92
N ALA A 87 -15.75 4.57 1.05
CA ALA A 87 -16.96 3.80 1.36
C ALA A 87 -16.67 2.33 1.71
N LEU A 88 -15.48 1.83 1.38
CA LEU A 88 -15.08 0.44 1.55
C LEU A 88 -13.98 0.20 2.59
N LEU A 89 -13.40 1.27 3.15
CA LEU A 89 -12.36 1.16 4.18
C LEU A 89 -12.87 0.36 5.40
N PRO A 90 -11.98 -0.41 6.05
CA PRO A 90 -12.32 -1.29 7.17
C PRO A 90 -12.76 -0.54 8.42
#